data_AF-A0AAU6LJT0-F1
#
_entry.id   AF-A0AAU6LJT0-F1
#
_cell.length_a   1.000
_cell.length_b   1.000
_cell.length_c   1.000
_cell.angle_alpha   90.00
_cell.angle_beta   90.00
_cell.angle_gamma   90.00
#
_symmetry.space_group_name_H-M   'P 1'
#
loop_
_entity.id
_entity.type
_entity.pdbx_description
1 polymer ?
#
loop_
_entity_poly.entity_id
_entity_poly.type
_entity_poly.pdbx_seq_one_letter_code
_entity_poly.pdbx_strand_id
1 'polypeptide(L)'
;MPRRGLRGLFPLIGEELSSEDFDFGDAVDQAPTARVWVDAFTLNVITGLVWERARVIGPLLKTDYAPMFHAGLPHSSLSSVSDPAELAEMDALCAYLHLVETPRSPWVASGVPPLRTPDAEERAAAAARLDGAGALTADQRLLRVLLDDDQPAFEQALTSRLLKHRDSTGPDAAPRTLLPVTAIALAALAVQAHGWALNVRSGYLPAGLLRAPGR
;
A
#
# COMPACT_ATOMS: atom_id res chain seq x y z
N MET A 1 -15.10 29.30 -24.64
CA MET A 1 -15.49 30.18 -23.53
C MET A 1 -14.32 30.27 -22.56
N PRO A 2 -13.83 31.46 -22.18
CA PRO A 2 -12.67 31.55 -21.29
C PRO A 2 -13.09 31.39 -19.82
N ARG A 3 -12.37 30.53 -19.09
CA ARG A 3 -12.52 30.32 -17.64
C ARG A 3 -11.97 31.55 -16.92
N ARG A 4 -12.78 32.20 -16.08
CA ARG A 4 -12.33 33.30 -15.21
C ARG A 4 -11.57 32.71 -14.03
N GLY A 5 -10.26 32.95 -13.96
CA GLY A 5 -9.44 32.69 -12.78
C GLY A 5 -9.82 33.61 -11.62
N LEU A 6 -9.82 33.08 -10.41
CA LEU A 6 -9.96 33.84 -9.17
C LEU A 6 -8.60 34.45 -8.81
N ARG A 7 -8.56 35.77 -8.61
CA ARG A 7 -7.39 36.52 -8.14
C ARG A 7 -7.62 36.98 -6.71
N GLY A 8 -6.69 36.66 -5.82
CA GLY A 8 -6.69 37.11 -4.43
C GLY A 8 -5.43 37.93 -4.15
N LEU A 9 -5.62 39.17 -3.71
CA LEU A 9 -4.53 40.07 -3.32
C LEU A 9 -4.23 39.90 -1.83
N PHE A 10 -2.97 39.63 -1.48
CA PHE A 10 -2.50 39.60 -0.10
C PHE A 10 -1.76 40.91 0.21
N PRO A 11 -2.41 41.90 0.86
CA PRO A 11 -1.88 43.26 1.02
C PRO A 11 -0.66 43.38 1.96
N LEU A 12 -0.23 42.29 2.59
CA LEU A 12 0.92 42.29 3.52
C LEU A 12 2.25 41.91 2.87
N ILE A 13 2.24 41.34 1.65
CA ILE A 13 3.47 40.90 0.95
C ILE A 13 3.58 41.53 -0.45
N GLY A 14 2.53 42.19 -0.94
CA GLY A 14 2.53 42.82 -2.26
C GLY A 14 2.53 41.83 -3.42
N GLU A 15 2.33 40.54 -3.14
CA GLU A 15 2.28 39.49 -4.15
C GLU A 15 0.83 39.13 -4.50
N GLU A 16 0.58 39.01 -5.81
CA GLU A 16 -0.69 38.60 -6.39
C GLU A 16 -0.58 37.10 -6.69
N LEU A 17 -1.30 36.26 -5.94
CA LEU A 17 -1.35 34.83 -6.22
C LEU A 17 -2.38 34.59 -7.33
N SER A 18 -1.90 34.30 -8.54
CA SER A 18 -2.72 33.80 -9.63
C SER A 18 -2.85 32.29 -9.53
N SER A 19 -4.04 31.76 -9.79
CA SER A 19 -4.29 30.31 -9.96
C SER A 19 -3.48 29.70 -11.12
N GLU A 20 -2.79 30.50 -11.93
CA GLU A 20 -2.00 30.08 -13.09
C GLU A 20 -0.50 29.88 -12.76
N ASP A 21 -0.01 30.30 -11.59
CA ASP A 21 1.44 30.36 -11.30
C ASP A 21 2.00 29.13 -10.56
N PHE A 22 1.18 28.12 -10.27
CA PHE A 22 1.63 26.83 -9.74
C PHE A 22 0.89 25.69 -10.43
N ASP A 23 1.37 25.28 -11.60
CA ASP A 23 0.97 23.99 -12.15
C ASP A 23 1.63 22.91 -11.27
N PHE A 24 0.84 22.07 -10.60
CA PHE A 24 1.34 21.02 -9.70
C PHE A 24 2.32 20.05 -10.38
N GLY A 25 2.38 20.06 -11.72
CA GLY A 25 3.32 19.28 -12.53
C GLY A 25 4.77 19.79 -12.54
N ASP A 26 5.03 21.06 -12.24
CA ASP A 26 6.39 21.65 -12.34
C ASP A 26 7.33 21.24 -11.18
N ALA A 27 6.81 20.56 -10.14
CA ALA A 27 7.57 20.15 -8.97
C ALA A 27 7.85 18.63 -8.89
N VAL A 28 7.39 17.84 -9.86
CA VAL A 28 7.46 16.36 -9.81
C VAL A 28 8.18 15.82 -11.04
N ASP A 29 9.47 15.56 -10.92
CA ASP A 29 10.31 15.04 -12.02
C ASP A 29 10.13 13.53 -12.31
N GLN A 30 9.31 12.81 -11.52
CA GLN A 30 9.17 11.36 -11.62
C GLN A 30 7.71 10.92 -11.58
N ALA A 31 7.31 10.08 -12.54
CA ALA A 31 5.98 9.49 -12.55
C ALA A 31 5.84 8.47 -11.39
N PRO A 32 4.70 8.42 -10.68
CA PRO A 32 4.50 7.43 -9.63
C PRO A 32 4.50 6.01 -10.24
N THR A 33 5.22 5.08 -9.62
CA THR A 33 5.19 3.65 -9.98
C THR A 33 4.22 2.87 -9.07
N ALA A 34 4.02 1.59 -9.38
CA ALA A 34 3.28 0.67 -8.51
C ALA A 34 3.82 0.64 -7.08
N ARG A 35 5.11 0.98 -6.86
CA ARG A 35 5.67 1.18 -5.52
C ARG A 35 4.92 2.20 -4.68
N VAL A 36 4.52 3.33 -5.28
CA VAL A 36 3.76 4.38 -4.58
C VAL A 36 2.41 3.85 -4.11
N TRP A 37 1.76 3.01 -4.92
CA TRP A 37 0.54 2.32 -4.52
C TRP A 37 0.79 1.38 -3.34
N VAL A 38 1.87 0.58 -3.38
CA VAL A 38 2.24 -0.34 -2.30
C VAL A 38 2.51 0.42 -1.00
N ASP A 39 3.27 1.51 -1.06
CA ASP A 39 3.56 2.33 0.11
C ASP A 39 2.27 2.96 0.69
N ALA A 40 1.37 3.45 -0.17
CA ALA A 40 0.07 3.95 0.26
C ALA A 40 -0.77 2.83 0.91
N PHE A 41 -0.85 1.64 0.30
CA PHE A 41 -1.57 0.50 0.87
C PHE A 41 -1.03 0.14 2.26
N THR A 42 0.30 0.00 2.40
CA THR A 42 0.92 -0.40 3.67
C THR A 42 0.65 0.60 4.80
N LEU A 43 0.73 1.90 4.52
CA LEU A 43 0.40 2.94 5.47
C LEU A 43 -1.08 2.88 5.88
N ASN A 44 -2.00 2.67 4.93
CA ASN A 44 -3.43 2.60 5.23
C ASN A 44 -3.82 1.35 6.04
N VAL A 45 -3.10 0.24 5.87
CA VAL A 45 -3.27 -0.97 6.71
C VAL A 45 -2.78 -0.71 8.12
N ILE A 46 -1.56 -0.16 8.28
CA ILE A 46 -0.92 0.05 9.59
C ILE A 46 -1.63 1.10 10.43
N THR A 47 -2.08 2.18 9.79
CA THR A 47 -2.82 3.26 10.46
C THR A 47 -4.28 2.87 10.73
N GLY A 48 -4.74 1.75 10.17
CA GLY A 48 -6.13 1.31 10.28
C GLY A 48 -7.11 2.12 9.43
N LEU A 49 -6.65 3.04 8.57
CA LEU A 49 -7.50 3.85 7.69
C LEU A 49 -8.30 3.00 6.70
N VAL A 50 -7.82 1.80 6.35
CA VAL A 50 -8.59 0.84 5.54
C VAL A 50 -9.89 0.39 6.22
N TRP A 51 -9.98 0.50 7.55
CA TRP A 51 -11.18 0.21 8.35
C TRP A 51 -12.15 1.41 8.47
N GLU A 52 -11.69 2.61 8.13
CA GLU A 52 -12.53 3.82 8.13
C GLU A 52 -13.41 3.87 6.87
N ARG A 53 -14.58 3.24 6.94
CA ARG A 53 -15.51 3.10 5.80
C ARG A 53 -15.86 4.41 5.10
N ALA A 54 -15.95 5.51 5.85
CA ALA A 54 -16.28 6.82 5.29
C ALA A 54 -15.22 7.33 4.29
N ARG A 55 -13.99 6.83 4.36
CA ARG A 55 -12.88 7.25 3.50
C ARG A 55 -12.75 6.44 2.22
N VAL A 56 -13.47 5.32 2.09
CA VAL A 56 -13.47 4.44 0.89
C VAL A 56 -12.08 4.09 0.35
N ILE A 57 -11.07 3.99 1.23
CA ILE A 57 -9.67 3.76 0.85
C ILE A 57 -9.47 2.46 0.06
N GLY A 58 -10.00 1.33 0.56
CA GLY A 58 -9.88 0.03 -0.11
C GLY A 58 -10.48 0.04 -1.53
N PRO A 59 -11.72 0.52 -1.71
CA PRO A 59 -12.31 0.74 -3.04
C PRO A 59 -11.42 1.56 -3.96
N LEU A 60 -11.02 2.77 -3.55
CA LEU A 60 -10.17 3.66 -4.37
C LEU A 60 -8.86 2.98 -4.79
N LEU A 61 -8.17 2.33 -3.86
CA LEU A 61 -6.94 1.61 -4.14
C LEU A 61 -7.14 0.51 -5.18
N LYS A 62 -8.22 -0.27 -5.08
CA LYS A 62 -8.45 -1.45 -5.92
C LYS A 62 -9.07 -1.12 -7.28
N THR A 63 -10.05 -0.21 -7.35
CA THR A 63 -10.83 0.01 -8.58
C THR A 63 -10.35 1.18 -9.40
N ASP A 64 -9.77 2.20 -8.75
CA ASP A 64 -9.42 3.44 -9.43
C ASP A 64 -7.89 3.48 -9.64
N TYR A 65 -7.11 3.27 -8.58
CA TYR A 65 -5.67 3.48 -8.65
C TYR A 65 -4.88 2.29 -9.20
N ALA A 66 -5.14 1.06 -8.77
CA ALA A 66 -4.39 -0.11 -9.26
C ALA A 66 -4.46 -0.28 -10.80
N PRO A 67 -5.63 -0.12 -11.47
CA PRO A 67 -5.69 -0.22 -12.93
C PRO A 67 -4.88 0.85 -13.66
N MET A 68 -4.70 2.05 -13.07
CA MET A 68 -3.93 3.12 -13.69
C MET A 68 -2.45 2.76 -13.90
N PHE A 69 -1.86 1.97 -12.99
CA PHE A 69 -0.46 1.55 -13.10
C PHE A 69 -0.25 0.49 -14.20
N HIS A 70 -1.26 -0.33 -14.48
CA HIS A 70 -1.27 -1.22 -15.64
C HIS A 70 -1.50 -0.46 -16.96
N ALA A 71 -2.27 0.63 -16.93
CA ALA A 71 -2.56 1.47 -18.09
C ALA A 71 -1.45 2.49 -18.42
N GLY A 72 -0.35 2.53 -17.66
CA GLY A 72 0.76 3.46 -17.88
C GLY A 72 0.44 4.91 -17.50
N LEU A 73 -0.47 5.12 -16.52
CA LEU A 73 -0.94 6.43 -16.04
C LEU A 73 -1.49 7.34 -17.16
N PRO A 74 -2.73 7.14 -17.61
CA PRO A 74 -3.30 7.82 -18.79
C PRO A 74 -3.42 9.35 -18.67
N HIS A 75 -3.21 9.91 -17.47
CA HIS A 75 -3.32 11.34 -17.19
C HIS A 75 -1.99 11.98 -16.78
N SER A 76 -0.87 11.26 -16.84
CA SER A 76 0.46 11.79 -16.58
C SER A 76 1.18 12.13 -17.89
N SER A 77 1.84 13.28 -17.93
CA SER A 77 2.78 13.64 -19.00
C SER A 77 4.12 12.91 -18.89
N LEU A 78 4.36 12.22 -17.77
CA LEU A 78 5.60 11.49 -17.47
C LEU A 78 5.41 10.00 -17.76
N SER A 79 6.41 9.35 -18.35
CA SER A 79 6.40 7.91 -18.59
C SER A 79 6.56 7.15 -17.26
N SER A 80 5.46 6.62 -16.72
CA SER A 80 5.51 5.67 -15.60
C SER A 80 5.73 4.26 -16.14
N VAL A 81 6.88 3.67 -15.81
CA VAL A 81 7.17 2.25 -16.06
C VAL A 81 7.42 1.61 -14.71
N SER A 82 6.43 0.87 -14.22
CA SER A 82 6.58 0.07 -12.99
C SER A 82 7.41 -1.17 -13.28
N ASP A 83 8.27 -1.55 -12.33
CA ASP A 83 8.98 -2.83 -12.39
C ASP A 83 7.95 -3.99 -12.33
N PRO A 84 8.11 -5.07 -13.12
CA PRO A 84 7.22 -6.23 -13.07
C PRO A 84 7.00 -6.81 -11.66
N ALA A 85 8.01 -6.76 -10.79
CA ALA A 85 7.90 -7.22 -9.41
C ALA A 85 7.06 -6.28 -8.54
N GLU A 86 7.12 -4.97 -8.78
CA GLU A 86 6.25 -4.00 -8.11
C GLU A 86 4.79 -4.15 -8.54
N LEU A 87 4.54 -4.42 -9.82
CA LEU A 87 3.19 -4.74 -10.32
C LEU A 87 2.66 -6.04 -9.73
N ALA A 88 3.47 -7.09 -9.68
CA ALA A 88 3.09 -8.36 -9.07
C ALA A 88 2.80 -8.22 -7.56
N GLU A 89 3.59 -7.40 -6.85
CA GLU A 89 3.35 -7.05 -5.44
C GLU A 89 2.03 -6.30 -5.26
N MET A 90 1.79 -5.27 -6.07
CA MET A 90 0.54 -4.51 -6.07
C MET A 90 -0.67 -5.42 -6.29
N ASP A 91 -0.65 -6.25 -7.34
CA ASP A 91 -1.74 -7.16 -7.69
C ASP A 91 -2.03 -8.17 -6.57
N ALA A 92 -0.98 -8.71 -5.96
CA ALA A 92 -1.10 -9.62 -4.82
C ALA A 92 -1.76 -8.93 -3.61
N LEU A 93 -1.37 -7.69 -3.30
CA LEU A 93 -1.96 -6.91 -2.21
C LEU A 93 -3.40 -6.46 -2.52
N CYS A 94 -3.72 -6.16 -3.78
CA CYS A 94 -5.09 -5.87 -4.23
C CYS A 94 -6.05 -7.04 -3.97
N ALA A 95 -5.56 -8.29 -4.01
CA ALA A 95 -6.38 -9.47 -3.75
C ALA A 95 -6.92 -9.49 -2.30
N TYR A 96 -6.19 -8.92 -1.34
CA TYR A 96 -6.59 -8.81 0.06
C TYR A 96 -7.72 -7.80 0.31
N LEU A 97 -7.92 -6.84 -0.59
CA LEU A 97 -8.99 -5.84 -0.47
C LEU A 97 -10.35 -6.47 -0.79
N HIS A 98 -11.23 -6.50 0.19
CA HIS A 98 -12.55 -7.10 0.08
C HIS A 98 -13.60 -6.05 -0.31
N LEU A 99 -14.10 -6.17 -1.52
CA LEU A 99 -15.19 -5.35 -2.04
C LEU A 99 -16.40 -6.24 -2.26
N VAL A 100 -17.56 -5.79 -1.77
CA VAL A 100 -18.84 -6.45 -2.00
C VAL A 100 -19.79 -5.37 -2.48
N GLU A 101 -20.13 -5.44 -3.76
CA GLU A 101 -21.09 -4.52 -4.37
C GLU A 101 -22.46 -4.71 -3.75
N THR A 102 -23.15 -3.61 -3.48
CA THR A 102 -24.53 -3.63 -3.02
C THR A 102 -25.38 -2.69 -3.86
N PRO A 103 -26.71 -2.90 -3.93
CA PRO A 103 -27.61 -1.97 -4.62
C PRO A 103 -27.57 -0.52 -4.06
N ARG A 104 -27.06 -0.31 -2.84
CA ARG A 104 -27.00 1.01 -2.16
C ARG A 104 -25.63 1.67 -2.20
N SER A 105 -24.58 0.89 -2.40
CA SER A 105 -23.20 1.36 -2.49
C SER A 105 -22.44 0.37 -3.36
N PRO A 106 -21.80 0.82 -4.45
CA PRO A 106 -21.04 -0.07 -5.32
C PRO A 106 -19.75 -0.58 -4.66
N TRP A 107 -19.39 -0.12 -3.46
CA TRP A 107 -18.03 -0.30 -2.96
C TRP A 107 -17.91 -1.32 -1.81
N VAL A 108 -18.73 -1.24 -0.76
CA VAL A 108 -18.62 -2.14 0.41
C VAL A 108 -19.97 -2.34 1.10
N ALA A 109 -20.41 -3.60 1.21
CA ALA A 109 -21.56 -3.98 2.02
C ALA A 109 -21.31 -3.70 3.52
N SER A 110 -22.30 -3.12 4.19
CA SER A 110 -22.21 -2.91 5.64
C SER A 110 -22.09 -4.24 6.39
N GLY A 111 -21.08 -4.36 7.25
CA GLY A 111 -20.82 -5.55 8.08
C GLY A 111 -19.71 -6.44 7.53
N VAL A 112 -19.24 -6.18 6.31
CA VAL A 112 -18.13 -6.93 5.71
C VAL A 112 -16.78 -6.34 6.15
N PRO A 113 -15.81 -7.16 6.59
CA PRO A 113 -14.44 -6.72 6.83
C PRO A 113 -13.79 -6.21 5.53
N PRO A 114 -13.06 -5.09 5.55
CA PRO A 114 -12.42 -4.51 4.36
C PRO A 114 -11.23 -5.33 3.84
N LEU A 115 -10.71 -6.24 4.67
CA LEU A 115 -9.64 -7.16 4.34
C LEU A 115 -10.19 -8.60 4.38
N ARG A 116 -9.77 -9.42 3.43
CA ARG A 116 -10.05 -10.86 3.38
C ARG A 116 -8.78 -11.62 3.03
N THR A 117 -8.73 -12.89 3.38
CA THR A 117 -7.75 -13.81 2.79
C THR A 117 -8.17 -14.10 1.35
N PRO A 118 -7.28 -13.91 0.36
CA PRO A 118 -7.53 -14.38 -1.00
C PRO A 118 -7.69 -15.89 -1.02
N ASP A 119 -8.50 -16.41 -1.93
CA ASP A 119 -8.69 -17.85 -2.04
C ASP A 119 -7.41 -18.55 -2.55
N ALA A 120 -7.39 -19.89 -2.51
CA ALA A 120 -6.20 -20.65 -2.87
C ALA A 120 -5.77 -20.44 -4.33
N GLU A 121 -6.70 -20.20 -5.25
CA GLU A 121 -6.42 -19.97 -6.66
C GLU A 121 -5.84 -18.56 -6.87
N GLU A 122 -6.46 -17.55 -6.26
CA GLU A 122 -5.97 -16.17 -6.25
C GLU A 122 -4.55 -16.09 -5.68
N ARG A 123 -4.30 -16.79 -4.55
CA ARG A 123 -2.97 -16.85 -3.92
C ARG A 123 -1.95 -17.55 -4.82
N ALA A 124 -2.30 -18.69 -5.41
CA ALA A 124 -1.40 -19.41 -6.32
C ALA A 124 -1.05 -18.58 -7.56
N ALA A 125 -2.03 -17.86 -8.13
CA ALA A 125 -1.80 -16.98 -9.27
C ALA A 125 -0.92 -15.78 -8.89
N ALA A 126 -1.13 -15.17 -7.72
CA ALA A 126 -0.28 -14.09 -7.22
C ALA A 126 1.16 -14.57 -6.95
N ALA A 127 1.32 -15.75 -6.35
CA ALA A 127 2.61 -16.38 -6.11
C ALA A 127 3.37 -16.62 -7.42
N ALA A 128 2.71 -17.18 -8.44
CA ALA A 128 3.30 -17.42 -9.75
C ALA A 128 3.74 -16.11 -10.44
N ARG A 129 2.97 -15.02 -10.29
CA ARG A 129 3.37 -13.70 -10.83
C ARG A 129 4.63 -13.16 -10.16
N LEU A 130 4.73 -13.27 -8.82
CA LEU A 130 5.93 -12.88 -8.09
C LEU A 130 7.14 -13.75 -8.49
N ASP A 131 6.96 -15.06 -8.61
CA ASP A 131 8.04 -15.97 -9.03
C ASP A 131 8.52 -15.67 -10.47
N GLY A 132 7.60 -15.26 -11.34
CA GLY A 132 7.89 -14.87 -12.73
C GLY A 132 8.46 -13.45 -12.90
N ALA A 133 8.36 -12.59 -11.89
CA ALA A 133 8.81 -11.19 -11.98
C ALA A 133 10.34 -11.01 -11.85
N GLY A 134 11.07 -12.07 -11.49
CA GLY A 134 12.53 -12.07 -11.41
C GLY A 134 13.06 -11.79 -10.00
N ALA A 135 13.94 -10.79 -9.86
CA ALA A 135 14.66 -10.56 -8.62
C ALA A 135 13.79 -9.85 -7.57
N LEU A 136 13.25 -10.61 -6.61
CA LEU A 136 12.42 -10.06 -5.55
C LEU A 136 13.22 -9.34 -4.45
N THR A 137 12.66 -8.24 -3.95
CA THR A 137 13.13 -7.56 -2.74
C THR A 137 12.87 -8.42 -1.49
N ALA A 138 13.43 -8.03 -0.34
CA ALA A 138 13.21 -8.77 0.91
C ALA A 138 11.74 -8.77 1.36
N ASP A 139 11.01 -7.68 1.11
CA ASP A 139 9.58 -7.55 1.45
C ASP A 139 8.70 -8.32 0.46
N GLN A 140 9.03 -8.31 -0.84
CA GLN A 140 8.33 -9.13 -1.85
C GLN A 140 8.49 -10.63 -1.60
N ARG A 141 9.66 -11.07 -1.13
CA ARG A 141 9.85 -12.47 -0.70
C ARG A 141 9.01 -12.81 0.53
N LEU A 142 8.85 -11.87 1.47
CA LEU A 142 7.99 -12.08 2.64
C LEU A 142 6.51 -12.19 2.23
N LEU A 143 6.05 -11.35 1.31
CA LEU A 143 4.72 -11.46 0.71
C LEU A 143 4.55 -12.80 -0.02
N ARG A 144 5.55 -13.24 -0.77
CA ARG A 144 5.53 -14.53 -1.47
C ARG A 144 5.30 -15.70 -0.52
N VAL A 145 5.92 -15.69 0.66
CA VAL A 145 5.71 -16.71 1.70
C VAL A 145 4.32 -16.58 2.36
N LEU A 146 3.82 -15.34 2.54
CA LEU A 146 2.46 -15.13 3.05
C LEU A 146 1.40 -15.78 2.13
N LEU A 147 1.61 -15.73 0.82
CA LEU A 147 0.72 -16.33 -0.18
C LEU A 147 0.68 -17.86 -0.10
N ASP A 148 1.71 -18.51 0.43
CA ASP A 148 1.70 -19.96 0.68
C ASP A 148 0.71 -20.35 1.79
N ASP A 149 0.25 -19.38 2.59
CA ASP A 149 -0.69 -19.58 3.72
C ASP A 149 -0.15 -20.58 4.76
N ASP A 150 1.18 -20.60 4.92
CA ASP A 150 1.94 -21.36 5.90
C ASP A 150 2.44 -20.42 7.01
N GLN A 151 1.75 -20.45 8.17
CA GLN A 151 2.08 -19.59 9.31
C GLN A 151 3.52 -19.82 9.83
N PRO A 152 3.99 -21.04 10.14
CA PRO A 152 5.37 -21.27 10.57
C PRO A 152 6.42 -20.76 9.58
N ALA A 153 6.24 -20.98 8.28
CA ALA A 153 7.18 -20.49 7.27
C ALA A 153 7.19 -18.96 7.22
N PHE A 154 6.02 -18.33 7.30
CA PHE A 154 5.89 -16.88 7.35
C PHE A 154 6.56 -16.28 8.59
N GLU A 155 6.40 -16.87 9.79
CA GLU A 155 7.03 -16.39 11.02
C GLU A 155 8.57 -16.44 10.93
N GLN A 156 9.13 -17.48 10.31
CA GLN A 156 10.56 -17.60 10.07
C GLN A 156 11.06 -16.54 9.08
N ALA A 157 10.34 -16.34 7.97
CA ALA A 157 10.65 -15.32 6.98
C ALA A 157 10.57 -13.90 7.58
N LEU A 158 9.53 -13.62 8.37
CA LEU A 158 9.33 -12.35 9.06
C LEU A 158 10.47 -12.08 10.04
N THR A 159 10.84 -13.07 10.86
CA THR A 159 11.96 -12.95 11.80
C THR A 159 13.27 -12.63 11.07
N SER A 160 13.57 -13.35 10.00
CA SER A 160 14.74 -13.10 9.15
C SER A 160 14.73 -11.68 8.56
N ARG A 161 13.58 -11.22 8.08
CA ARG A 161 13.41 -9.87 7.53
C ARG A 161 13.65 -8.77 8.58
N LEU A 162 13.13 -8.95 9.79
CA LEU A 162 13.31 -8.00 10.90
C LEU A 162 14.76 -7.95 11.39
N LEU A 163 15.45 -9.09 11.45
CA LEU A 163 16.88 -9.14 11.78
C LEU A 163 17.72 -8.43 10.72
N LYS A 164 17.48 -8.69 9.43
CA LYS A 164 18.16 -7.98 8.33
C LYS A 164 17.89 -6.49 8.37
N HIS A 165 16.66 -6.07 8.70
CA HIS A 165 16.32 -4.65 8.86
C HIS A 165 17.21 -3.99 9.91
N ARG A 166 17.29 -4.60 11.10
CA ARG A 166 18.14 -4.13 12.19
C ARG A 166 19.59 -4.00 11.74
N ASP A 167 20.13 -5.03 11.08
CA ASP A 167 21.55 -5.05 10.68
C ASP A 167 21.85 -4.01 9.58
N SER A 168 20.87 -3.68 8.74
CA SER A 168 20.98 -2.63 7.72
C SER A 168 20.78 -1.20 8.25
N THR A 169 20.19 -1.05 9.43
CA THR A 169 19.87 0.26 10.02
C THR A 169 21.07 0.71 10.85
N GLY A 170 21.91 1.60 10.28
CA GLY A 170 23.06 2.19 10.98
C GLY A 170 22.65 3.10 12.16
N PRO A 171 23.62 3.51 13.01
CA PRO A 171 23.36 4.31 14.21
C PRO A 171 22.73 5.69 13.93
N ASP A 172 22.90 6.24 12.73
CA ASP A 172 22.36 7.54 12.29
C ASP A 172 21.11 7.43 11.40
N ALA A 173 20.41 6.30 11.42
CA ALA A 173 19.22 6.13 10.60
C ALA A 173 18.14 7.17 10.96
N ALA A 174 17.61 7.85 9.93
CA ALA A 174 16.55 8.83 10.12
C ALA A 174 15.34 8.19 10.83
N PRO A 175 14.66 8.89 11.75
CA PRO A 175 13.55 8.30 12.54
C PRO A 175 12.47 7.61 11.69
N ARG A 176 12.22 8.13 10.49
CA ARG A 176 11.25 7.60 9.51
C ARG A 176 11.63 6.26 8.88
N THR A 177 12.91 5.84 8.95
CA THR A 177 13.39 4.56 8.40
C THR A 177 13.58 3.49 9.48
N LEU A 178 13.29 3.82 10.74
CA LEU A 178 13.47 2.90 11.86
C LEU A 178 12.50 1.71 11.79
N LEU A 179 11.30 1.91 11.26
CA LEU A 179 10.30 0.85 11.17
C LEU A 179 10.22 0.27 9.75
N PRO A 180 10.26 -1.07 9.59
CA PRO A 180 10.05 -1.72 8.31
C PRO A 180 8.55 -1.73 7.97
N VAL A 181 8.03 -0.61 7.46
CA VAL A 181 6.60 -0.38 7.21
C VAL A 181 5.98 -1.50 6.37
N THR A 182 6.57 -1.90 5.25
CA THR A 182 6.02 -3.00 4.43
C THR A 182 5.95 -4.32 5.20
N ALA A 183 6.99 -4.70 5.95
CA ALA A 183 6.98 -5.93 6.74
C ALA A 183 5.92 -5.90 7.86
N ILE A 184 5.71 -4.75 8.50
CA ILE A 184 4.66 -4.57 9.52
C ILE A 184 3.28 -4.72 8.87
N ALA A 185 3.06 -4.15 7.69
CA ALA A 185 1.78 -4.28 6.98
C ALA A 185 1.49 -5.73 6.57
N LEU A 186 2.51 -6.48 6.13
CA LEU A 186 2.35 -7.92 5.83
C LEU A 186 2.03 -8.74 7.08
N ALA A 187 2.66 -8.44 8.22
CA ALA A 187 2.30 -9.05 9.49
C ALA A 187 0.88 -8.67 9.94
N ALA A 188 0.45 -7.43 9.68
CA ALA A 188 -0.92 -6.99 9.93
C ALA A 188 -1.92 -7.75 9.05
N LEU A 189 -1.60 -8.03 7.77
CA LEU A 189 -2.44 -8.88 6.91
C LEU A 189 -2.54 -10.31 7.44
N ALA A 190 -1.42 -10.90 7.89
CA ALA A 190 -1.43 -12.23 8.51
C ALA A 190 -2.39 -12.30 9.72
N VAL A 191 -2.43 -11.25 10.55
CA VAL A 191 -3.32 -11.20 11.71
C VAL A 191 -4.76 -10.84 11.32
N GLN A 192 -4.97 -9.83 10.48
CA GLN A 192 -6.28 -9.24 10.19
C GLN A 192 -7.07 -10.02 9.13
N ALA A 193 -6.40 -10.55 8.11
CA ALA A 193 -7.02 -11.32 7.04
C ALA A 193 -6.98 -12.83 7.35
N HIS A 194 -5.78 -13.39 7.59
CA HIS A 194 -5.63 -14.83 7.83
C HIS A 194 -6.00 -15.26 9.25
N GLY A 195 -6.15 -14.32 10.19
CA GLY A 195 -6.51 -14.62 11.57
C GLY A 195 -5.41 -15.30 12.37
N TRP A 196 -4.15 -15.23 11.93
CA TRP A 196 -3.03 -15.89 12.58
C TRP A 196 -2.65 -15.24 13.90
N ALA A 197 -2.25 -16.08 14.86
CA ALA A 197 -1.65 -15.64 16.12
C ALA A 197 -0.12 -15.70 16.01
N LEU A 198 0.49 -14.61 15.53
CA LEU A 198 1.94 -14.55 15.31
C LEU A 198 2.74 -14.64 16.61
N ASN A 199 3.72 -15.54 16.65
CA ASN A 199 4.62 -15.73 17.81
C ASN A 199 5.92 -14.90 17.74
N VAL A 200 6.04 -13.98 16.78
CA VAL A 200 7.22 -13.13 16.59
C VAL A 200 7.15 -11.91 17.50
N ARG A 201 8.16 -11.72 18.35
CA ARG A 201 8.30 -10.53 19.21
C ARG A 201 9.53 -9.72 18.78
N SER A 202 9.33 -8.46 18.41
CA SER A 202 10.40 -7.55 18.02
C SER A 202 10.04 -6.10 18.31
N GLY A 203 11.01 -5.27 18.70
CA GLY A 203 10.82 -3.83 18.83
C GLY A 203 10.46 -3.14 17.50
N TYR A 204 10.77 -3.80 16.37
CA TYR A 204 10.41 -3.38 15.03
C TYR A 204 9.04 -3.90 14.57
N LEU A 205 8.31 -4.62 15.44
CA LEU A 205 6.98 -5.14 15.17
C LEU A 205 6.02 -4.80 16.32
N PRO A 206 5.57 -3.53 16.45
CA PRO A 206 4.71 -3.11 17.53
C PRO A 206 3.34 -3.81 17.44
N ALA A 207 2.93 -4.52 18.50
CA ALA A 207 1.69 -5.30 18.52
C ALA A 207 0.43 -4.46 18.25
N GLY A 208 0.45 -3.17 18.59
CA GLY A 208 -0.66 -2.24 18.33
C GLY A 208 -0.91 -1.97 16.85
N LEU A 209 0.10 -2.12 15.99
CA LEU A 209 -0.01 -1.91 14.54
C LEU A 209 -0.52 -3.14 13.78
N LEU A 210 -0.53 -4.31 14.43
CA LEU A 210 -0.96 -5.57 13.81
C LEU A 210 -2.47 -5.76 13.87
N ARG A 211 -3.14 -5.17 14.86
CA ARG A 211 -4.56 -5.38 15.12
C ARG A 211 -5.40 -4.33 14.41
N ALA A 212 -6.59 -4.74 13.99
CA ALA A 212 -7.60 -3.81 13.49
C ALA A 212 -7.99 -2.81 14.60
N PRO A 213 -8.21 -1.52 14.28
CA PRO A 213 -8.65 -0.54 15.26
C PRO A 213 -10.01 -0.95 15.86
N GLY A 214 -10.09 -0.98 17.20
CA GLY A 214 -11.31 -1.30 17.94
C GLY A 214 -11.55 -2.78 18.27
N ARG A 215 -10.52 -3.64 18.20
CA ARG A 215 -10.61 -5.08 18.54
C ARG A 215 -9.65 -5.49 19.66
#